data_AF-A0A0T5PK51-F1
#
_entry.id   AF-A0A0T5PK51-F1
#
_cell.length_a   1.000
_cell.length_b   1.000
_cell.length_c   1.000
_cell.angle_alpha   90.00
_cell.angle_beta   90.00
_cell.angle_gamma   90.00
#
_symmetry.space_group_name_H-M   'P 1'
#
loop_
_entity.id
_entity.type
_entity.pdbx_description
1 polymer ?
#
loop_
_entity_poly.entity_id
_entity_poly.type
_entity_poly.pdbx_seq_one_letter_code
_entity_poly.pdbx_strand_id
1 'polypeptide(L)'
;MKTIALVAHDGKKAALLDWIDRHRQFFADKKLVATGTTGKLISERLQQQVQCLASGPLGGDQQIGALIAEQQIDWLIFFWDPLSSQPHDPDVKALIRLAVVWNIPVACNIATADFIIHSSLYQQDYQRQIPDFKAHNDRFRG
;
A
#
# COMPACT_ATOMS: atom_id res chain seq x y z
N MET A 1 2.94 11.88 -10.57
CA MET A 1 3.58 11.47 -9.30
C MET A 1 2.74 10.35 -8.71
N LYS A 2 3.31 9.16 -8.49
CA LYS A 2 2.55 7.99 -8.01
C LYS A 2 2.40 8.04 -6.48
N THR A 3 1.31 7.50 -5.97
CA THR A 3 1.02 7.40 -4.54
C THR A 3 1.20 5.97 -4.04
N ILE A 4 2.04 5.80 -3.01
CA ILE A 4 2.41 4.49 -2.46
C ILE A 4 1.86 4.37 -1.04
N ALA A 5 1.03 3.36 -0.82
CA ALA A 5 0.59 2.95 0.51
C ALA A 5 1.65 2.01 1.14
N LEU A 6 2.10 2.34 2.35
CA LEU A 6 3.13 1.62 3.10
C LEU A 6 2.55 1.14 4.44
N VAL A 7 2.47 -0.18 4.61
CA VAL A 7 1.91 -0.83 5.81
C VAL A 7 2.85 -1.92 6.29
N ALA A 8 3.04 -2.03 7.60
CA ALA A 8 3.78 -3.14 8.20
C ALA A 8 3.23 -3.53 9.57
N HIS A 9 3.12 -4.84 9.82
CA HIS A 9 2.92 -5.36 11.18
C HIS A 9 4.12 -4.99 12.06
N ASP A 10 3.95 -4.95 13.38
CA ASP A 10 4.99 -4.51 14.31
C ASP A 10 6.31 -5.27 14.12
N GLY A 11 6.26 -6.60 14.02
CA GLY A 11 7.43 -7.44 13.76
C GLY A 11 8.08 -7.26 12.38
N LYS A 12 7.50 -6.45 11.50
CA LYS A 12 7.99 -6.18 10.13
C LYS A 12 8.36 -4.71 9.89
N LYS A 13 8.10 -3.81 10.84
CA LYS A 13 8.41 -2.37 10.68
C LYS A 13 9.89 -2.12 10.46
N ALA A 14 10.77 -2.79 11.22
CA ALA A 14 12.22 -2.68 11.02
C ALA A 14 12.63 -3.07 9.60
N ALA A 15 12.16 -4.22 9.12
CA ALA A 15 12.42 -4.70 7.77
C ALA A 15 11.90 -3.74 6.67
N LEU A 16 10.73 -3.11 6.89
CA LEU A 16 10.21 -2.08 5.99
C LEU A 16 11.12 -0.84 5.97
N LEU A 17 11.56 -0.35 7.12
CA LEU A 17 12.43 0.82 7.21
C LEU A 17 13.80 0.57 6.58
N ASP A 18 14.39 -0.60 6.82
CA ASP A 18 15.67 -0.99 6.21
C ASP A 18 15.56 -1.12 4.68
N TRP A 19 14.43 -1.64 4.19
CA TRP A 19 14.13 -1.68 2.76
C TRP A 19 13.97 -0.26 2.17
N ILE A 20 13.23 0.61 2.85
CA ILE A 20 13.08 2.02 2.44
C ILE A 20 14.45 2.71 2.38
N ASP A 21 15.35 2.46 3.34
CA ASP A 21 16.68 3.05 3.36
C ASP A 21 17.53 2.65 2.14
N ARG A 22 17.48 1.37 1.76
CA ARG A 22 18.17 0.87 0.56
C ARG A 22 17.63 1.49 -0.73
N HIS A 23 16.39 1.97 -0.73
CA HIS A 23 15.71 2.50 -1.90
C HIS A 23 15.29 3.96 -1.74
N ARG A 24 15.97 4.75 -0.90
CA ARG A 24 15.63 6.17 -0.62
C ARG A 24 15.38 7.01 -1.87
N GLN A 25 16.25 6.87 -2.88
CA GLN A 25 16.14 7.63 -4.11
C GLN A 25 14.83 7.35 -4.86
N PHE A 26 14.29 6.13 -4.76
CA PHE A 26 13.01 5.79 -5.35
C PHE A 26 11.85 6.53 -4.67
N PHE A 27 11.91 6.83 -3.37
CA PHE A 27 10.82 7.47 -2.64
C PHE A 27 10.80 9.00 -2.72
N ALA A 28 11.91 9.62 -3.14
CA ALA A 28 12.12 11.07 -3.11
C ALA A 28 11.07 11.87 -3.91
N ASP A 29 10.51 11.29 -4.97
CA ASP A 29 9.52 11.89 -5.86
C ASP A 29 8.15 11.19 -5.79
N LYS A 30 7.81 10.58 -4.64
CA LYS A 30 6.54 9.84 -4.44
C LYS A 30 5.66 10.50 -3.38
N LYS A 31 4.34 10.34 -3.52
CA LYS A 31 3.41 10.59 -2.40
C LYS A 31 3.37 9.35 -1.53
N LEU A 32 3.59 9.50 -0.23
CA LEU A 32 3.61 8.39 0.71
C LEU A 32 2.39 8.47 1.62
N VAL A 33 1.66 7.37 1.71
CA VAL A 33 0.52 7.17 2.61
C VAL A 33 0.84 5.97 3.49
N ALA A 34 0.60 6.05 4.79
CA ALA A 34 0.91 4.95 5.70
C ALA A 34 0.00 4.94 6.92
N THR A 35 -0.16 3.77 7.55
CA THR A 35 -0.86 3.67 8.84
C THR A 35 -0.06 4.31 9.97
N GLY A 36 -0.75 4.78 11.02
CA GLY A 36 -0.22 5.71 12.04
C GLY A 36 1.24 5.53 12.44
N THR A 37 1.59 4.46 13.15
CA THR A 37 2.96 4.23 13.64
C THR A 37 3.97 4.05 12.50
N THR A 38 3.58 3.31 11.46
CA THR A 38 4.42 3.07 10.27
C THR A 38 4.78 4.39 9.58
N GLY A 39 3.80 5.26 9.37
CA GLY A 39 4.00 6.54 8.69
C GLY A 39 4.90 7.50 9.45
N LYS A 40 4.77 7.57 10.77
CA LYS A 40 5.67 8.38 11.62
C LYS A 40 7.12 7.94 11.48
N LEU A 41 7.38 6.63 11.61
CA LEU A 41 8.73 6.08 11.48
C LEU A 41 9.34 6.33 10.10
N ILE A 42 8.53 6.21 9.04
CA ILE A 42 8.99 6.48 7.66
C ILE A 42 9.28 7.97 7.47
N SER A 43 8.42 8.86 7.97
CA SER A 43 8.59 10.30 7.84
C SER A 43 9.87 10.75 8.54
N GLU A 44 10.13 10.25 9.74
CA GLU A 44 11.38 10.48 10.48
C GLU A 44 12.60 9.90 9.73
N ARG A 45 12.49 8.70 9.17
CA ARG A 45 13.60 8.05 8.47
C ARG A 45 13.96 8.78 7.18
N LEU A 46 12.97 9.15 6.36
CA LEU A 46 13.15 9.78 5.06
C LEU A 46 13.27 11.30 5.10
N GLN A 47 12.91 11.94 6.23
CA GLN A 47 12.79 13.40 6.32
C GLN A 47 11.87 13.96 5.23
N GLN A 48 10.77 13.25 4.96
CA GLN A 48 9.78 13.55 3.94
C GLN A 48 8.37 13.48 4.53
N GLN A 49 7.45 14.27 3.98
CA GLN A 49 6.05 14.22 4.38
C GLN A 49 5.42 12.86 4.03
N VAL A 50 4.79 12.23 5.03
CA VAL A 50 3.98 11.02 4.88
C VAL A 50 2.57 11.32 5.39
N GLN A 51 1.55 11.05 4.57
CA GLN A 51 0.17 11.10 5.03
C GLN A 51 -0.08 9.93 5.98
N CYS A 52 -0.12 10.24 7.28
CA CYS A 52 -0.38 9.26 8.32
C CYS A 52 -1.89 9.10 8.53
N LEU A 53 -2.38 7.88 8.38
CA LEU A 53 -3.75 7.47 8.67
C LEU A 53 -3.86 6.93 10.10
N ALA A 54 -5.02 6.40 10.49
CA ALA A 54 -5.15 5.67 11.74
C ALA A 54 -4.20 4.46 11.79
N SER A 55 -3.98 3.90 12.97
CA SER A 55 -3.31 2.59 13.05
C SER A 55 -4.19 1.52 12.39
N GLY A 56 -3.57 0.48 11.81
CA GLY A 56 -4.29 -0.62 11.14
C GLY A 56 -5.46 -1.16 11.97
N PRO A 57 -5.22 -1.61 13.23
CA PRO A 57 -6.26 -2.12 14.12
C PRO A 57 -7.39 -1.14 14.48
N LEU A 58 -7.16 0.17 14.29
CA LEU A 58 -8.15 1.22 14.59
C LEU A 58 -8.82 1.75 13.31
N GLY A 59 -8.75 1.02 12.20
CA GLY A 59 -9.40 1.35 10.94
C GLY A 59 -8.48 1.95 9.86
N GLY A 60 -7.18 2.05 10.11
CA GLY A 60 -6.21 2.56 9.13
C GLY A 60 -6.17 1.74 7.84
N ASP A 61 -6.32 0.42 7.94
CA ASP A 61 -6.33 -0.48 6.78
C ASP A 61 -7.58 -0.25 5.91
N GLN A 62 -8.71 0.07 6.53
CA GLN A 62 -9.96 0.40 5.83
C GLN A 62 -9.87 1.77 5.15
N GLN A 63 -9.20 2.75 5.78
CA GLN A 63 -8.91 4.04 5.15
C GLN A 63 -8.04 3.87 3.90
N ILE A 64 -7.01 3.02 3.94
CA ILE A 64 -6.21 2.70 2.74
C ILE A 64 -7.09 1.99 1.70
N GLY A 65 -7.91 1.03 2.12
CA GLY A 65 -8.86 0.35 1.23
C GLY A 65 -9.81 1.32 0.50
N ALA A 66 -10.31 2.34 1.19
CA ALA A 66 -11.12 3.40 0.58
C ALA A 66 -10.31 4.19 -0.46
N LEU A 67 -9.08 4.61 -0.13
CA LEU A 67 -8.21 5.32 -1.08
C LEU A 67 -7.84 4.47 -2.30
N ILE A 68 -7.69 3.14 -2.15
CA ILE A 68 -7.52 2.22 -3.28
C ILE A 68 -8.76 2.23 -4.18
N ALA A 69 -9.96 2.15 -3.60
CA ALA A 69 -11.21 2.16 -4.34
C ALA A 69 -11.49 3.50 -5.05
N GLU A 70 -11.04 4.60 -4.45
CA GLU A 70 -11.06 5.94 -5.03
C GLU A 70 -9.91 6.18 -6.03
N GLN A 71 -9.10 5.16 -6.31
CA GLN A 71 -7.96 5.21 -7.25
C GLN A 71 -6.88 6.24 -6.86
N GLN A 72 -6.79 6.57 -5.57
CA GLN A 72 -5.80 7.51 -5.03
C GLN A 72 -4.51 6.82 -4.57
N ILE A 73 -4.51 5.50 -4.47
CA ILE A 73 -3.33 4.66 -4.25
C ILE A 73 -2.96 3.96 -5.56
N ASP A 74 -1.72 4.13 -5.99
CA ASP A 74 -1.20 3.41 -7.15
C ASP A 74 -0.64 2.06 -6.74
N TRP A 75 0.12 2.00 -5.64
CA TRP A 75 0.90 0.84 -5.22
C TRP A 75 0.68 0.55 -3.74
N LEU A 76 0.62 -0.74 -3.37
CA LEU A 76 0.54 -1.18 -1.98
C LEU A 76 1.78 -2.01 -1.63
N ILE A 77 2.55 -1.56 -0.64
CA ILE A 77 3.58 -2.35 0.03
C ILE A 77 3.06 -2.68 1.43
N PHE A 78 2.75 -3.95 1.66
CA PHE A 78 2.23 -4.44 2.93
C PHE A 78 3.09 -5.57 3.48
N PHE A 79 4.05 -5.25 4.35
CA PHE A 79 4.85 -6.26 5.04
C PHE A 79 4.11 -6.77 6.27
N TRP A 80 3.28 -7.78 6.07
CA TRP A 80 2.56 -8.48 7.13
C TRP A 80 3.41 -9.63 7.70
N ASP A 81 3.09 -10.04 8.92
CA ASP A 81 3.72 -11.16 9.62
C ASP A 81 2.89 -12.44 9.45
N PRO A 82 3.38 -13.46 8.72
CA PRO A 82 2.63 -14.69 8.47
C PRO A 82 2.62 -15.69 9.62
N LEU A 83 3.45 -15.49 10.65
CA LEU A 83 3.58 -16.44 11.77
C LEU A 83 2.90 -15.97 13.05
N SER A 84 2.39 -14.74 13.06
CA SER A 84 1.75 -14.12 14.22
C SER A 84 0.28 -13.83 13.92
N SER A 85 -0.63 -14.38 14.73
CA SER A 85 -2.05 -14.03 14.65
C SER A 85 -2.22 -12.53 14.93
N GLN A 86 -2.87 -11.81 14.02
CA GLN A 86 -3.27 -10.43 14.27
C GLN A 86 -4.75 -10.36 14.62
N PRO A 87 -5.14 -9.55 15.63
CA PRO A 87 -6.55 -9.26 15.91
C PRO A 87 -7.31 -8.68 14.70
N HIS A 88 -6.59 -8.08 13.76
CA HIS A 88 -7.10 -7.46 12.54
C HIS A 88 -6.76 -8.27 11.26
N ASP A 89 -6.48 -9.57 11.37
CA ASP A 89 -6.29 -10.45 10.19
C ASP A 89 -7.42 -10.36 9.14
N PRO A 90 -8.71 -10.19 9.51
CA PRO A 90 -9.77 -9.93 8.53
C PRO A 90 -9.52 -8.67 7.69
N ASP A 91 -8.99 -7.61 8.30
CA ASP A 91 -8.69 -6.34 7.61
C ASP A 91 -7.53 -6.50 6.64
N VAL A 92 -6.49 -7.28 6.98
CA VAL A 92 -5.37 -7.60 6.07
C VAL A 92 -5.89 -8.25 4.79
N LYS A 93 -6.74 -9.27 4.93
CA LYS A 93 -7.34 -9.98 3.80
C LYS A 93 -8.26 -9.06 2.99
N ALA A 94 -9.05 -8.23 3.66
CA ALA A 94 -9.94 -7.27 3.00
C ALA A 94 -9.16 -6.24 2.16
N LEU A 95 -8.05 -5.74 2.69
CA LEU A 95 -7.19 -4.77 2.01
C LEU A 95 -6.53 -5.37 0.76
N ILE A 96 -5.91 -6.56 0.88
CA ILE A 96 -5.30 -7.24 -0.28
C ILE A 96 -6.36 -7.58 -1.33
N ARG A 97 -7.55 -8.04 -0.90
CA ARG A 97 -8.68 -8.29 -1.81
C ARG A 97 -9.06 -7.02 -2.58
N LEU A 98 -9.14 -5.86 -1.93
CA LEU A 98 -9.43 -4.60 -2.61
C LEU A 98 -8.34 -4.23 -3.62
N ALA A 99 -7.07 -4.44 -3.27
CA ALA A 99 -5.96 -4.20 -4.18
C ALA A 99 -6.03 -5.08 -5.44
N VAL A 100 -6.43 -6.35 -5.30
CA VAL A 100 -6.71 -7.26 -6.42
C VAL A 100 -7.90 -6.77 -7.26
N VAL A 101 -8.99 -6.35 -6.63
CA VAL A 101 -10.18 -5.81 -7.33
C VAL A 101 -9.83 -4.60 -8.19
N TRP A 102 -8.97 -3.71 -7.71
CA TRP A 102 -8.57 -2.49 -8.43
C TRP A 102 -7.28 -2.64 -9.23
N ASN A 103 -6.78 -3.88 -9.32
CA ASN A 103 -5.62 -4.29 -10.12
C ASN A 103 -4.36 -3.45 -9.87
N ILE A 104 -4.13 -3.04 -8.62
CA ILE A 104 -2.91 -2.31 -8.26
C ILE A 104 -1.76 -3.28 -7.98
N PRO A 105 -0.49 -2.92 -8.26
CA PRO A 105 0.66 -3.68 -7.79
C PRO A 105 0.68 -3.80 -6.27
N VAL A 106 0.87 -5.03 -5.78
CA VAL A 106 0.96 -5.33 -4.34
C VAL A 106 2.25 -6.09 -4.04
N ALA A 107 3.01 -5.61 -3.07
CA ALA A 107 4.10 -6.36 -2.48
C ALA A 107 3.77 -6.75 -1.04
N CYS A 108 3.75 -8.05 -0.76
CA CYS A 108 3.54 -8.57 0.59
C CYS A 108 4.84 -8.92 1.34
N ASN A 109 5.98 -8.81 0.66
CA ASN A 109 7.29 -9.15 1.18
C ASN A 109 8.37 -8.36 0.42
N ILE A 110 9.61 -8.41 0.92
CA ILE A 110 10.76 -7.69 0.36
C ILE A 110 11.03 -8.12 -1.08
N ALA A 111 11.00 -9.43 -1.38
CA ALA A 111 11.32 -9.93 -2.72
C ALA A 111 10.36 -9.35 -3.77
N THR A 112 9.05 -9.39 -3.54
CA THR A 112 8.07 -8.78 -4.43
C THR A 112 8.25 -7.27 -4.52
N ALA A 113 8.57 -6.60 -3.40
CA ALA A 113 8.81 -5.17 -3.38
C ALA A 113 10.03 -4.79 -4.24
N ASP A 114 11.13 -5.54 -4.14
CA ASP A 114 12.35 -5.37 -4.94
C ASP A 114 12.05 -5.53 -6.44
N PHE A 115 11.31 -6.57 -6.83
CA PHE A 115 10.91 -6.74 -8.24
C PHE A 115 10.05 -5.58 -8.75
N ILE A 116 9.11 -5.11 -7.92
CA ILE A 116 8.17 -4.06 -8.29
C ILE A 116 8.91 -2.72 -8.50
N ILE A 117 9.78 -2.29 -7.58
CA ILE A 117 10.47 -0.99 -7.68
C ILE A 117 11.48 -0.93 -8.84
N HIS A 118 12.03 -2.07 -9.26
CA HIS A 118 12.98 -2.16 -10.38
C HIS A 118 12.31 -2.48 -11.72
N SER A 119 10.99 -2.64 -11.75
CA SER A 119 10.27 -2.95 -12.98
C SER A 119 10.36 -1.78 -13.98
N SER A 120 10.77 -2.07 -15.22
CA SER A 120 10.77 -1.08 -16.30
C SER A 120 9.37 -0.56 -16.62
N LEU A 121 8.32 -1.33 -16.31
CA LEU A 121 6.92 -0.90 -16.48
C LEU A 121 6.61 0.35 -15.65
N TYR A 122 7.28 0.52 -14.51
CA TYR A 122 7.14 1.73 -13.71
C TYR A 122 7.63 2.98 -14.46
N GLN A 123 8.77 2.87 -15.14
CA GLN A 123 9.38 3.97 -15.89
C GLN A 123 8.60 4.34 -17.15
N GLN A 124 7.79 3.41 -17.67
CA GLN A 124 7.04 3.55 -18.93
C GLN A 124 5.61 4.10 -18.72
N ASP A 125 5.31 4.70 -17.57
CA ASP A 125 3.97 5.14 -17.15
C ASP A 125 2.88 4.09 -17.41
N TYR A 126 3.12 2.86 -16.94
CA TYR A 126 2.19 1.75 -17.09
C TYR A 126 0.77 2.13 -16.66
N GLN A 127 -0.15 2.02 -17.63
CA GLN A 127 -1.58 2.17 -17.42
C GLN A 127 -2.16 0.80 -17.10
N ARG A 128 -2.49 0.59 -15.83
CA ARG A 128 -3.15 -0.66 -15.40
C ARG A 128 -4.54 -0.75 -16.00
N GLN A 129 -4.96 -1.98 -16.33
CA GLN A 129 -6.35 -2.24 -16.68
C GLN A 129 -7.20 -2.11 -15.41
N ILE A 130 -8.04 -1.08 -15.34
CA ILE A 130 -9.01 -0.90 -14.27
C ILE A 130 -10.28 -1.68 -14.68
N PRO A 131 -10.78 -2.61 -13.86
CA PRO A 131 -11.99 -3.33 -14.21
C PRO A 131 -13.18 -2.39 -14.40
N ASP A 132 -13.98 -2.64 -15.44
CA ASP A 132 -15.19 -1.88 -15.70
C ASP A 132 -16.33 -2.38 -14.80
N PHE A 133 -16.63 -1.60 -13.76
CA PHE A 133 -17.74 -1.88 -12.85
C PHE A 133 -19.06 -1.25 -13.29
N LYS A 134 -19.17 -0.60 -14.47
CA LYS A 134 -20.44 -0.02 -14.96
C LYS A 134 -21.56 -1.05 -14.98
N ALA A 135 -21.31 -2.22 -15.57
CA ALA A 135 -22.29 -3.32 -15.62
C ALA A 135 -22.67 -3.89 -14.23
N HIS A 136 -21.87 -3.66 -13.19
CA HIS A 136 -22.21 -3.99 -11.81
C HIS A 136 -23.02 -2.86 -11.15
N ASN A 137 -22.61 -1.61 -11.33
CA ASN A 137 -23.23 -0.43 -10.74
C ASN A 137 -24.62 -0.14 -11.34
N ASP A 138 -24.80 -0.41 -12.64
CA ASP A 138 -26.07 -0.21 -13.33
C ASP A 138 -27.13 -1.26 -12.95
N ARG A 139 -26.76 -2.36 -12.27
CA ARG A 139 -27.73 -3.34 -11.70
C ARG A 139 -28.61 -2.75 -10.60
N PHE A 140 -28.16 -1.66 -9.99
CA PHE A 140 -28.85 -0.98 -8.90
C PHE A 140 -29.56 0.29 -9.36
N ARG A 141 -29.58 0.57 -10.67
CA ARG A 141 -30.29 1.71 -11.27
C ARG A 141 -31.63 1.32 -11.90
N GLY A 142 -32.23 0.24 -11.41
CA GLY A 142 -33.61 -0.15 -11.73
C GLY A 142 -34.62 0.75 -11.06
#